data_AF-A0A7R9GC69-F1
#
_entry.id   AF-A0A7R9GC69-F1
#
_cell.length_a   1.000
_cell.length_b   1.000
_cell.length_c   1.000
_cell.angle_alpha   90.00
_cell.angle_beta   90.00
_cell.angle_gamma   90.00
#
_symmetry.space_group_name_H-M   'P 1'
#
loop_
_entity.id
_entity.type
_entity.pdbx_description
1 polymer ?
#
loop_
_entity_poly.entity_id
_entity_poly.type
_entity_poly.pdbx_seq_one_letter_code
_entity_poly.pdbx_strand_id
1 'polypeptide(L)'
;MACMRKLPRVFWKGAHRLLSTQFQHSVFDYDDERSKLEKDLPRVFESILAANSAFFPETEQNLRECFASVTPFVHIDRGMKLIETFAAASTPQTINEVSMHVARTLALCCELVTSSFFIIDDVLDGRDVRNNRPSYHVESNGNAMLDAILLNHAAQQLTANSIKNRPKVKEEIVRLLQNASTRTTIGMLQARLIRSRALESPEEAFDSINMNKYQSTVTSKIEYTAFELPIGCGLLLAEKEYDKMIQKAAVDMGVLLQIEKDLRVVENGTALNNGYISWPIVMAKQLANKDQLSVLRRNFLPTRDKDSEVAIRRIFETLRLKQNCKMFREGLTGEVNETIQRSHIGERAKRYLLDVAQDVLKGTFNRFD
;
A
#
# COMPACT_ATOMS: atom_id res chain seq x y z
N MET A 1 -13.60 20.63 -33.67
CA MET A 1 -14.66 19.99 -32.87
C MET A 1 -14.01 19.37 -31.64
N ALA A 2 -13.63 20.12 -30.60
CA ALA A 2 -14.48 20.73 -29.57
C ALA A 2 -15.32 19.71 -28.78
N CYS A 3 -14.75 19.08 -27.73
CA CYS A 3 -15.42 18.85 -26.42
C CYS A 3 -14.45 18.18 -25.40
N MET A 4 -13.49 18.92 -24.84
CA MET A 4 -12.91 18.56 -23.53
C MET A 4 -13.61 19.40 -22.47
N ARG A 5 -14.69 18.87 -21.89
CA ARG A 5 -15.32 19.47 -20.71
C ARG A 5 -14.39 19.27 -19.51
N LYS A 6 -13.83 20.38 -19.03
CA LYS A 6 -13.20 20.51 -17.71
C LYS A 6 -14.20 20.04 -16.65
N LEU A 7 -13.87 18.98 -15.92
CA LEU A 7 -14.56 18.63 -14.67
C LEU A 7 -14.16 19.64 -13.58
N PRO A 8 -15.11 20.18 -12.80
CA PRO A 8 -14.82 21.24 -11.83
C PRO A 8 -14.17 20.69 -10.54
N ARG A 9 -13.06 21.31 -10.12
CA ARG A 9 -12.29 21.08 -8.87
C ARG A 9 -13.05 21.42 -7.57
N VAL A 10 -14.38 21.35 -7.50
CA VAL A 10 -15.17 22.12 -6.50
C VAL A 10 -15.72 21.31 -5.32
N PHE A 11 -15.59 19.98 -5.24
CA PHE A 11 -16.18 19.21 -4.13
C PHE A 11 -15.23 18.78 -2.98
N TRP A 12 -13.94 19.13 -3.02
CA TRP A 12 -12.92 18.55 -2.12
C TRP A 12 -12.48 19.41 -0.93
N LYS A 13 -13.17 20.52 -0.63
CA LYS A 13 -12.83 21.39 0.52
C LYS A 13 -13.36 20.90 1.87
N GLY A 14 -14.17 19.84 1.92
CA GLY A 14 -14.92 19.46 3.14
C GLY A 14 -14.10 18.74 4.22
N ALA A 15 -13.32 17.72 3.84
CA ALA A 15 -12.53 16.92 4.79
C ALA A 15 -11.23 17.64 5.20
N HIS A 16 -10.53 18.25 4.24
CA HIS A 16 -9.34 19.06 4.53
C HIS A 16 -9.64 20.31 5.34
N ARG A 17 -10.85 20.89 5.25
CA ARG A 17 -11.23 22.01 6.14
C ARG A 17 -11.30 21.59 7.60
N LEU A 18 -11.68 20.36 7.93
CA LEU A 18 -11.74 19.95 9.34
C LEU A 18 -10.33 19.85 9.94
N LEU A 19 -9.36 19.34 9.17
CA LEU A 19 -7.95 19.40 9.53
C LEU A 19 -7.48 20.87 9.55
N SER A 20 -7.63 21.65 8.47
CA SER A 20 -7.13 23.02 8.39
C SER A 20 -7.78 24.02 9.35
N THR A 21 -9.00 23.75 9.86
CA THR A 21 -9.68 24.61 10.84
C THR A 21 -9.47 24.17 12.28
N GLN A 22 -9.18 22.88 12.55
CA GLN A 22 -8.71 22.43 13.88
C GLN A 22 -7.20 22.65 14.08
N PHE A 23 -6.47 22.89 13.00
CA PHE A 23 -5.07 23.27 12.96
C PHE A 23 -4.85 24.79 12.87
N GLN A 24 -5.72 25.61 13.47
CA GLN A 24 -5.55 27.08 13.49
C GLN A 24 -4.25 27.59 14.15
N HIS A 25 -3.41 26.68 14.67
CA HIS A 25 -2.02 26.92 15.08
C HIS A 25 -1.01 25.84 14.60
N SER A 26 -1.27 25.07 13.53
CA SER A 26 -0.32 24.04 13.09
C SER A 26 0.82 24.62 12.24
N VAL A 27 2.02 24.10 12.51
CA VAL A 27 3.24 24.29 11.72
C VAL A 27 3.21 23.42 10.44
N PHE A 28 2.06 22.83 10.09
CA PHE A 28 1.93 21.82 9.03
C PHE A 28 0.86 22.22 8.01
N ASP A 29 1.29 22.55 6.80
CA ASP A 29 0.45 22.81 5.63
C ASP A 29 0.60 21.63 4.65
N TYR A 30 -0.49 20.89 4.45
CA TYR A 30 -0.50 19.70 3.60
C TYR A 30 -0.15 20.01 2.13
N ASP A 31 -0.72 21.08 1.58
CA ASP A 31 -0.55 21.42 0.16
C ASP A 31 0.88 21.92 -0.09
N ASP A 32 1.44 22.69 0.85
CA ASP A 32 2.82 23.14 0.80
C ASP A 32 3.80 21.95 0.92
N GLU A 33 3.62 21.07 1.91
CA GLU A 33 4.50 19.91 2.11
C GLU A 33 4.41 18.90 0.96
N ARG A 34 3.22 18.68 0.39
CA ARG A 34 3.08 17.89 -0.84
C ARG A 34 3.86 18.50 -1.99
N SER A 35 3.74 19.81 -2.21
CA SER A 35 4.49 20.52 -3.27
C SER A 35 6.00 20.44 -3.05
N LYS A 36 6.48 20.50 -1.80
CA LYS A 36 7.90 20.31 -1.48
C LYS A 36 8.36 18.87 -1.74
N LEU A 37 7.56 17.89 -1.36
CA LEU A 37 7.84 16.47 -1.58
C LEU A 37 7.96 16.15 -3.08
N GLU A 38 7.05 16.68 -3.90
CA GLU A 38 7.11 16.60 -5.37
C GLU A 38 8.39 17.22 -5.94
N LYS A 39 8.84 18.35 -5.38
CA LYS A 39 10.08 19.04 -5.80
C LYS A 39 11.36 18.37 -5.32
N ASP A 40 11.31 17.65 -4.21
CA ASP A 40 12.47 16.93 -3.65
C ASP A 40 12.68 15.57 -4.32
N LEU A 41 11.69 15.02 -5.03
CA LEU A 41 11.79 13.74 -5.71
C LEU A 41 12.99 13.63 -6.68
N PRO A 42 13.27 14.61 -7.57
CA PRO A 42 14.49 14.56 -8.39
C PRO A 42 15.79 14.58 -7.58
N ARG A 43 15.82 15.26 -6.42
CA ARG A 43 17.03 15.33 -5.59
C ARG A 43 17.33 14.00 -4.90
N VAL A 44 16.29 13.30 -4.46
CA VAL A 44 16.43 11.94 -3.92
C VAL A 44 17.00 11.03 -4.98
N PHE A 45 16.54 11.15 -6.22
CA PHE A 45 17.09 10.40 -7.34
C PHE A 45 18.58 10.71 -7.60
N GLU A 46 18.96 11.99 -7.69
CA GLU A 46 20.38 12.37 -7.86
C GLU A 46 21.25 11.87 -6.70
N SER A 47 20.69 11.77 -5.49
CA SER A 47 21.40 11.20 -4.34
C SER A 47 21.67 9.70 -4.50
N ILE A 48 20.80 8.96 -5.18
CA ILE A 48 20.99 7.53 -5.49
C ILE A 48 22.10 7.37 -6.52
N LEU A 49 22.09 8.19 -7.56
CA LEU A 49 23.14 8.21 -8.57
C LEU A 49 24.50 8.55 -7.95
N ALA A 50 24.57 9.63 -7.16
CA ALA A 50 25.81 10.06 -6.52
C ALA A 50 26.35 9.06 -5.49
N ALA A 51 25.48 8.30 -4.82
CA ALA A 51 25.88 7.29 -3.85
C ALA A 51 26.50 6.03 -4.48
N ASN A 52 26.32 5.83 -5.79
CA ASN A 52 26.74 4.62 -6.48
C ASN A 52 27.65 4.98 -7.68
N SER A 53 28.97 4.90 -7.47
CA SER A 53 29.97 5.30 -8.47
C SER A 53 30.21 4.28 -9.59
N ALA A 54 29.39 3.23 -9.69
CA ALA A 54 29.61 2.08 -10.58
C ALA A 54 28.81 2.17 -11.90
N PHE A 55 28.17 3.30 -12.19
CA PHE A 55 27.39 3.47 -13.40
C PHE A 55 28.27 3.85 -14.59
N PHE A 56 28.24 3.03 -15.64
CA PHE A 56 28.52 3.51 -16.99
C PHE A 56 27.27 4.25 -17.53
N PRO A 57 27.41 5.15 -18.52
CA PRO A 57 26.34 6.07 -18.94
C PRO A 57 24.99 5.40 -19.21
N GLU A 58 24.99 4.22 -19.81
CA GLU A 58 23.78 3.46 -20.13
C GLU A 58 23.04 2.95 -18.87
N THR A 59 23.76 2.64 -17.79
CA THR A 59 23.12 2.23 -16.53
C THR A 59 22.45 3.42 -15.85
N GLU A 60 23.11 4.58 -15.86
CA GLU A 60 22.50 5.81 -15.35
C GLU A 60 21.24 6.17 -16.14
N GLN A 61 21.31 6.08 -17.48
CA GLN A 61 20.16 6.33 -18.35
C GLN A 61 19.00 5.36 -18.08
N ASN A 62 19.26 4.05 -17.95
CA ASN A 62 18.23 3.07 -17.61
C ASN A 62 17.55 3.40 -16.28
N LEU A 63 18.33 3.80 -15.27
CA LEU A 63 17.78 4.16 -13.97
C LEU A 63 16.98 5.47 -14.04
N ARG A 64 17.41 6.45 -14.84
CA ARG A 64 16.64 7.68 -15.11
C ARG A 64 15.29 7.35 -15.74
N GLU A 65 15.25 6.44 -16.70
CA GLU A 65 14.01 5.97 -17.35
C GLU A 65 13.11 5.21 -16.38
N CYS A 66 13.69 4.32 -15.56
CA CYS A 66 12.98 3.64 -14.47
C CYS A 66 12.30 4.65 -13.56
N PHE A 67 13.07 5.60 -13.01
CA PHE A 67 12.53 6.62 -12.13
C PHE A 67 11.48 7.49 -12.82
N ALA A 68 11.67 7.87 -14.08
CA ALA A 68 10.69 8.66 -14.82
C ALA A 68 9.38 7.89 -15.06
N SER A 69 9.43 6.58 -15.33
CA SER A 69 8.24 5.74 -15.47
C SER A 69 7.56 5.50 -14.12
N VAL A 70 8.34 5.28 -13.06
CA VAL A 70 7.85 5.01 -11.70
C VAL A 70 7.31 6.27 -11.00
N THR A 71 7.86 7.45 -11.28
CA THR A 71 7.50 8.73 -10.65
C THR A 71 6.01 9.07 -10.75
N PRO A 72 5.34 8.94 -11.91
CA PRO A 72 3.89 9.05 -11.99
C PRO A 72 3.10 8.08 -11.10
N PHE A 73 3.70 6.95 -10.70
CA PHE A 73 3.14 5.97 -9.77
C PHE A 73 3.62 6.12 -8.33
N VAL A 74 4.57 7.03 -8.05
CA VAL A 74 4.89 7.44 -6.68
C VAL A 74 3.65 8.14 -6.16
N HIS A 75 2.78 7.36 -5.53
CA HIS A 75 1.53 7.81 -4.94
C HIS A 75 1.86 8.54 -3.66
N ILE A 76 2.35 9.77 -3.81
CA ILE A 76 2.86 10.64 -2.75
C ILE A 76 1.99 10.64 -1.49
N ASP A 77 0.70 10.33 -1.61
CA ASP A 77 -0.22 10.08 -0.51
C ASP A 77 0.32 9.08 0.55
N ARG A 78 1.06 8.01 0.20
CA ARG A 78 1.63 7.10 1.24
C ARG A 78 2.76 7.79 2.00
N GLY A 79 3.62 8.51 1.29
CA GLY A 79 4.69 9.33 1.84
C GLY A 79 4.18 10.50 2.66
N MET A 80 3.10 11.17 2.23
CA MET A 80 2.46 12.25 2.97
C MET A 80 2.00 11.79 4.35
N LYS A 81 1.50 10.56 4.47
CA LYS A 81 1.12 10.01 5.77
C LYS A 81 2.28 9.90 6.74
N LEU A 82 3.51 9.69 6.25
CA LEU A 82 4.70 9.72 7.12
C LEU A 82 4.89 11.13 7.68
N ILE A 83 4.83 12.14 6.80
CA ILE A 83 4.98 13.55 7.18
C ILE A 83 3.86 13.97 8.13
N GLU A 84 2.62 13.60 7.85
CA GLU A 84 1.45 13.87 8.71
C GLU A 84 1.56 13.15 10.05
N THR A 85 2.02 11.89 10.08
CA THR A 85 2.25 11.15 11.33
C THR A 85 3.36 11.81 12.14
N PHE A 86 4.48 12.15 11.51
CA PHE A 86 5.60 12.85 12.14
C PHE A 86 5.14 14.19 12.72
N ALA A 87 4.42 14.98 11.93
CA ALA A 87 3.82 16.23 12.36
C ALA A 87 2.91 15.95 13.56
N ALA A 88 1.90 15.09 13.45
CA ALA A 88 0.95 14.79 14.51
C ALA A 88 1.61 14.32 15.82
N ALA A 89 2.72 13.60 15.75
CA ALA A 89 3.45 13.05 16.90
C ALA A 89 4.49 14.01 17.51
N SER A 90 4.94 15.03 16.76
CA SER A 90 6.02 15.94 17.16
C SER A 90 5.56 17.13 17.99
N THR A 91 6.48 17.77 18.71
CA THR A 91 6.25 19.09 19.34
C THR A 91 6.59 20.22 18.36
N PRO A 92 6.12 21.46 18.58
CA PRO A 92 6.49 22.60 17.74
C PRO A 92 8.00 22.83 17.62
N GLN A 93 8.79 22.47 18.64
CA GLN A 93 10.25 22.60 18.63
C GLN A 93 10.93 21.54 17.76
N THR A 94 10.36 20.33 17.70
CA THR A 94 10.86 19.25 16.86
C THR A 94 10.59 19.54 15.38
N ILE A 95 9.49 20.21 15.05
CA ILE A 95 9.10 20.56 13.67
C ILE A 95 9.91 21.78 13.20
N ASN A 96 11.00 21.50 12.50
CA ASN A 96 11.83 22.49 11.81
C ASN A 96 12.26 21.96 10.43
N GLU A 97 12.84 22.83 9.59
CA GLU A 97 13.15 22.46 8.20
C GLU A 97 14.14 21.28 8.09
N VAL A 98 15.06 21.12 9.03
CA VAL A 98 15.98 19.97 9.05
C VAL A 98 15.20 18.67 9.27
N SER A 99 14.32 18.65 10.28
CA SER A 99 13.49 17.48 10.59
C SER A 99 12.48 17.16 9.48
N MET A 100 11.89 18.19 8.87
CA MET A 100 10.93 18.05 7.79
C MET A 100 11.59 17.56 6.50
N HIS A 101 12.80 18.02 6.20
CA HIS A 101 13.58 17.49 5.07
C HIS A 101 13.91 16.00 5.25
N VAL A 102 14.25 15.57 6.48
CA VAL A 102 14.40 14.14 6.78
C VAL A 102 13.08 13.40 6.61
N ALA A 103 11.96 13.94 7.11
CA ALA A 103 10.63 13.34 6.93
C ALA A 103 10.26 13.18 5.45
N ARG A 104 10.48 14.21 4.61
CA ARG A 104 10.27 14.16 3.15
C ARG A 104 11.16 13.10 2.49
N THR A 105 12.43 13.02 2.88
CA THR A 105 13.35 12.01 2.34
C THR A 105 12.89 10.58 2.67
N LEU A 106 12.48 10.34 3.92
CA LEU A 106 11.94 9.05 4.35
C LEU A 106 10.60 8.72 3.67
N ALA A 107 9.75 9.72 3.45
CA ALA A 107 8.50 9.58 2.72
C ALA A 107 8.77 9.07 1.30
N LEU A 108 9.71 9.68 0.59
CA LEU A 108 10.13 9.21 -0.74
C LEU A 108 10.75 7.81 -0.68
N CYS A 109 11.54 7.47 0.34
CA CYS A 109 12.06 6.11 0.50
C CYS A 109 10.94 5.07 0.66
N CYS A 110 9.88 5.38 1.41
CA CYS A 110 8.71 4.49 1.53
C CYS A 110 7.99 4.29 0.19
N GLU A 111 7.91 5.34 -0.63
CA GLU A 111 7.34 5.27 -1.98
C GLU A 111 8.20 4.43 -2.92
N LEU A 112 9.53 4.54 -2.85
CA LEU A 112 10.44 3.72 -3.66
C LEU A 112 10.34 2.24 -3.30
N VAL A 113 10.27 1.91 -2.01
CA VAL A 113 10.02 0.53 -1.55
C VAL A 113 8.68 0.03 -2.11
N THR A 114 7.61 0.81 -1.96
CA THR A 114 6.29 0.40 -2.47
C THR A 114 6.30 0.23 -4.00
N SER A 115 6.90 1.16 -4.72
CA SER A 115 7.01 1.12 -6.18
C SER A 115 7.79 -0.10 -6.67
N SER A 116 8.89 -0.46 -5.98
CA SER A 116 9.64 -1.67 -6.31
C SER A 116 8.78 -2.93 -6.28
N PHE A 117 7.90 -3.07 -5.28
CA PHE A 117 7.01 -4.21 -5.17
C PHE A 117 5.87 -4.16 -6.18
N PHE A 118 5.40 -2.98 -6.61
CA PHE A 118 4.44 -2.89 -7.71
C PHE A 118 5.05 -3.35 -9.05
N ILE A 119 6.30 -3.01 -9.33
CA ILE A 119 7.00 -3.50 -10.53
C ILE A 119 7.09 -5.03 -10.48
N ILE A 120 7.53 -5.59 -9.35
CA ILE A 120 7.63 -7.06 -9.17
C ILE A 120 6.25 -7.72 -9.32
N ASP A 121 5.21 -7.13 -8.72
CA ASP A 121 3.83 -7.61 -8.80
C ASP A 121 3.32 -7.63 -10.25
N ASP A 122 3.61 -6.59 -11.04
CA ASP A 122 3.24 -6.54 -12.46
C ASP A 122 4.00 -7.55 -13.32
N VAL A 123 5.30 -7.76 -13.06
CA VAL A 123 6.09 -8.81 -13.72
C VAL A 123 5.54 -10.20 -13.41
N LEU A 124 5.31 -10.51 -12.14
CA LEU A 124 4.86 -11.84 -11.70
C LEU A 124 3.47 -12.21 -12.21
N ASP A 125 2.61 -11.22 -12.38
CA ASP A 125 1.24 -11.40 -12.85
C ASP A 125 1.07 -11.17 -14.36
N GLY A 126 2.12 -10.73 -15.06
CA GLY A 126 2.05 -10.38 -16.49
C GLY A 126 1.04 -9.26 -16.75
N ARG A 127 1.03 -8.22 -15.91
CA ARG A 127 0.06 -7.13 -16.00
C ARG A 127 0.59 -6.01 -16.88
N ASP A 128 0.18 -5.97 -18.15
CA ASP A 128 0.65 -4.97 -19.11
C ASP A 128 0.23 -3.53 -18.81
N VAL A 129 -0.82 -3.35 -17.99
CA VAL A 129 -1.40 -2.05 -17.67
C VAL A 129 -1.56 -1.87 -16.16
N ARG A 130 -1.09 -0.73 -15.64
CA ARG A 130 -1.32 -0.26 -14.27
C ARG A 130 -1.77 1.20 -14.31
N ASN A 131 -2.82 1.53 -13.54
CA ASN A 131 -3.36 2.88 -13.40
C ASN A 131 -3.59 3.59 -14.74
N ASN A 132 -4.15 2.86 -15.72
CA ASN A 132 -4.44 3.32 -17.09
C ASN A 132 -3.19 3.70 -17.92
N ARG A 133 -2.02 3.16 -17.59
CA ARG A 133 -0.76 3.33 -18.35
C ARG A 133 -0.07 1.97 -18.53
N PRO A 134 0.84 1.83 -19.52
CA PRO A 134 1.71 0.67 -19.58
C PRO A 134 2.42 0.46 -18.25
N SER A 135 2.43 -0.78 -17.76
CA SER A 135 3.22 -1.13 -16.57
C SER A 135 4.71 -1.06 -16.92
N TYR A 136 5.54 -0.61 -15.98
CA TYR A 136 6.98 -0.40 -16.23
C TYR A 136 7.68 -1.62 -16.85
N HIS A 137 7.27 -2.84 -16.48
CA HIS A 137 7.91 -4.04 -17.02
C HIS A 137 7.80 -4.19 -18.55
N VAL A 138 6.75 -3.64 -19.16
CA VAL A 138 6.57 -3.59 -20.62
C VAL A 138 7.55 -2.61 -21.27
N GLU A 139 7.92 -1.55 -20.57
CA GLU A 139 8.81 -0.48 -21.03
C GLU A 139 10.29 -0.74 -20.67
N SER A 140 10.54 -1.63 -19.70
CA SER A 140 11.86 -1.84 -19.09
C SER A 140 12.91 -2.55 -19.95
N ASN A 141 12.57 -2.96 -21.18
CA ASN A 141 13.43 -3.80 -22.04
C ASN A 141 13.96 -5.07 -21.33
N GLY A 142 13.19 -5.62 -20.38
CA GLY A 142 13.57 -6.80 -19.60
C GLY A 142 14.30 -6.52 -18.28
N ASN A 143 14.58 -5.26 -17.95
CA ASN A 143 15.34 -4.88 -16.75
C ASN A 143 14.50 -4.71 -15.48
N ALA A 144 13.17 -4.73 -15.58
CA ALA A 144 12.26 -4.38 -14.48
C ALA A 144 12.55 -5.06 -13.13
N MET A 145 12.94 -6.33 -13.13
CA MET A 145 13.29 -7.04 -11.88
C MET A 145 14.54 -6.47 -11.21
N LEU A 146 15.58 -6.17 -11.99
CA LEU A 146 16.82 -5.58 -11.47
C LEU A 146 16.57 -4.14 -11.01
N ASP A 147 15.79 -3.38 -11.78
CA ASP A 147 15.42 -2.02 -11.45
C ASP A 147 14.62 -1.96 -10.15
N ALA A 148 13.65 -2.86 -9.97
CA ALA A 148 12.90 -2.96 -8.71
C ALA A 148 13.83 -3.26 -7.51
N ILE A 149 14.77 -4.20 -7.66
CA ILE A 149 15.75 -4.52 -6.60
C ILE A 149 16.60 -3.28 -6.27
N LEU A 150 17.05 -2.55 -7.29
CA LEU A 150 17.85 -1.35 -7.12
C LEU A 150 17.07 -0.24 -6.41
N LEU A 151 15.80 -0.01 -6.76
CA LEU A 151 14.93 0.96 -6.06
C LEU A 151 14.80 0.64 -4.57
N ASN A 152 14.59 -0.63 -4.22
CA ASN A 152 14.47 -1.08 -2.83
C ASN A 152 15.80 -0.89 -2.06
N HIS A 153 16.94 -1.27 -2.65
CA HIS A 153 18.25 -1.05 -2.04
C HIS A 153 18.58 0.44 -1.87
N ALA A 154 18.29 1.25 -2.89
CA ALA A 154 18.50 2.68 -2.86
C ALA A 154 17.70 3.35 -1.74
N ALA A 155 16.43 2.97 -1.56
CA ALA A 155 15.60 3.44 -0.46
C ALA A 155 16.20 3.11 0.92
N GLN A 156 16.76 1.91 1.09
CA GLN A 156 17.43 1.53 2.34
C GLN A 156 18.71 2.35 2.61
N GLN A 157 19.54 2.56 1.58
CA GLN A 157 20.76 3.36 1.69
C GLN A 157 20.44 4.83 2.02
N LEU A 158 19.49 5.43 1.30
CA LEU A 158 19.07 6.81 1.53
C LEU A 158 18.47 7.02 2.92
N THR A 159 17.67 6.07 3.39
CA THR A 159 17.13 6.06 4.76
C THR A 159 18.25 6.13 5.79
N ALA A 160 19.27 5.27 5.64
CA ALA A 160 20.42 5.26 6.54
C ALA A 160 21.27 6.55 6.48
N ASN A 161 21.34 7.19 5.32
CA ASN A 161 22.17 8.39 5.10
C ASN A 161 21.47 9.70 5.50
N SER A 162 20.14 9.74 5.45
CA SER A 162 19.34 10.93 5.77
C SER A 162 19.26 11.22 7.28
N ILE A 163 19.26 10.17 8.11
CA ILE A 163 19.19 10.32 9.57
C ILE A 163 20.59 10.44 10.16
N LYS A 164 21.05 11.69 10.31
CA LYS A 164 22.34 12.02 10.94
C LYS A 164 22.18 12.30 12.43
N ASN A 165 23.19 11.95 13.22
CA ASN A 165 23.31 12.25 14.66
C ASN A 165 22.19 11.70 15.56
N ARG A 166 21.42 10.70 15.10
CA ARG A 166 20.36 10.02 15.86
C ARG A 166 20.46 8.49 15.68
N PRO A 167 21.47 7.82 16.26
CA PRO A 167 21.80 6.44 15.94
C PRO A 167 20.67 5.45 16.24
N LYS A 168 19.98 5.61 17.37
CA LYS A 168 18.84 4.75 17.74
C LYS A 168 17.66 4.88 16.77
N VAL A 169 17.23 6.12 16.48
CA VAL A 169 16.16 6.40 15.50
C VAL A 169 16.52 5.84 14.12
N LYS A 170 17.77 6.04 13.69
CA LYS A 170 18.28 5.48 12.44
C LYS A 170 18.17 3.96 12.42
N GLU A 171 18.63 3.29 13.47
CA GLU A 171 18.61 1.82 13.54
C GLU A 171 17.18 1.27 13.49
N GLU A 172 16.26 1.87 14.24
CA GLU A 172 14.85 1.44 14.30
C GLU A 172 14.15 1.64 12.95
N ILE A 173 14.36 2.78 12.28
CA ILE A 173 13.75 3.07 10.97
C ILE A 173 14.35 2.19 9.86
N VAL A 174 15.68 2.00 9.84
CA VAL A 174 16.32 1.09 8.86
C VAL A 174 15.80 -0.33 9.04
N ARG A 175 15.68 -0.81 10.29
CA ARG A 175 15.13 -2.13 10.59
C ARG A 175 13.67 -2.25 10.18
N LEU A 176 12.87 -1.19 10.37
CA LEU A 176 11.48 -1.15 9.93
C LEU A 176 11.36 -1.31 8.42
N LEU A 177 12.18 -0.58 7.63
CA LEU A 177 12.20 -0.73 6.16
C LEU A 177 12.62 -2.14 5.74
N GLN A 178 13.69 -2.69 6.33
CA GLN A 178 14.14 -4.05 6.03
C GLN A 178 13.06 -5.09 6.34
N ASN A 179 12.44 -5.01 7.53
CA ASN A 179 11.37 -5.90 7.93
C ASN A 179 10.16 -5.81 7.00
N ALA A 180 9.79 -4.60 6.56
CA ALA A 180 8.73 -4.42 5.58
C ALA A 180 9.09 -5.07 4.24
N SER A 181 10.30 -4.84 3.71
CA SER A 181 10.71 -5.48 2.46
C SER A 181 10.70 -7.02 2.59
N THR A 182 11.21 -7.57 3.69
CA THR A 182 11.18 -9.03 3.95
C THR A 182 9.76 -9.58 4.04
N ARG A 183 8.91 -8.95 4.86
CA ARG A 183 7.52 -9.39 5.05
C ARG A 183 6.72 -9.30 3.74
N THR A 184 6.89 -8.23 2.97
CA THR A 184 6.24 -8.08 1.65
C THR A 184 6.67 -9.15 0.68
N THR A 185 7.97 -9.49 0.66
CA THR A 185 8.51 -10.59 -0.14
C THR A 185 7.87 -11.92 0.24
N ILE A 186 7.74 -12.20 1.55
CA ILE A 186 7.08 -13.41 2.05
C ILE A 186 5.61 -13.46 1.63
N GLY A 187 4.85 -12.38 1.79
CA GLY A 187 3.44 -12.35 1.40
C GLY A 187 3.23 -12.51 -0.10
N MET A 188 4.07 -11.90 -0.94
CA MET A 188 4.04 -12.09 -2.39
C MET A 188 4.38 -13.54 -2.78
N LEU A 189 5.37 -14.16 -2.12
CA LEU A 189 5.70 -15.56 -2.32
C LEU A 189 4.53 -16.48 -1.92
N GLN A 190 3.89 -16.24 -0.78
CA GLN A 190 2.71 -16.98 -0.33
C GLN A 190 1.58 -16.91 -1.37
N ALA A 191 1.24 -15.71 -1.85
CA ALA A 191 0.24 -15.52 -2.91
C ALA A 191 0.64 -16.25 -4.20
N ARG A 192 1.91 -16.17 -4.60
CA ARG A 192 2.43 -16.81 -5.81
C ARG A 192 2.41 -18.33 -5.75
N LEU A 193 2.71 -18.93 -4.59
CA LEU A 193 2.65 -20.37 -4.37
C LEU A 193 1.21 -20.89 -4.44
N ILE A 194 0.26 -20.14 -3.88
CA ILE A 194 -1.17 -20.47 -4.01
C ILE A 194 -1.58 -20.46 -5.49
N ARG A 195 -1.16 -19.42 -6.23
CA ARG A 195 -1.43 -19.30 -7.67
C ARG A 195 -0.76 -20.42 -8.49
N SER A 196 0.50 -20.77 -8.21
CA SER A 196 1.17 -21.92 -8.86
C SER A 196 0.38 -23.19 -8.65
N ARG A 197 -0.06 -23.45 -7.41
CA ARG A 197 -0.86 -24.65 -7.14
C ARG A 197 -2.19 -24.63 -7.88
N ALA A 198 -2.81 -23.47 -8.03
CA ALA A 198 -4.04 -23.35 -8.83
C ALA A 198 -3.79 -23.61 -10.33
N LEU A 199 -2.58 -23.40 -10.85
CA LEU A 199 -2.19 -23.78 -12.22
C LEU A 199 -2.00 -25.28 -12.38
N GLU A 200 -1.49 -25.97 -11.35
CA GLU A 200 -1.21 -27.41 -11.38
C GLU A 200 -2.44 -28.26 -11.02
N SER A 201 -3.15 -27.89 -9.96
CA SER A 201 -4.32 -28.60 -9.42
C SER A 201 -5.31 -27.60 -8.83
N PRO A 202 -6.22 -27.03 -9.65
CA PRO A 202 -7.17 -25.99 -9.23
C PRO A 202 -8.05 -26.41 -8.03
N GLU A 203 -8.54 -27.64 -8.02
CA GLU A 203 -9.42 -28.14 -6.95
C GLU A 203 -8.69 -28.30 -5.62
N GLU A 204 -7.46 -28.84 -5.63
CA GLU A 204 -6.63 -28.90 -4.42
C GLU A 204 -6.25 -27.52 -3.91
N ALA A 205 -5.94 -26.59 -4.83
CA ALA A 205 -5.66 -25.21 -4.46
C ALA A 205 -6.86 -24.59 -3.75
N PHE A 206 -8.06 -24.73 -4.32
CA PHE A 206 -9.32 -24.29 -3.71
C PHE A 206 -9.56 -24.94 -2.34
N ASP A 207 -9.31 -26.23 -2.20
CA ASP A 207 -9.49 -26.94 -0.92
C ASP A 207 -8.52 -26.45 0.15
N SER A 208 -7.32 -26.07 -0.27
CA SER A 208 -6.27 -25.60 0.62
C SER A 208 -6.48 -24.17 1.14
N ILE A 209 -7.24 -23.30 0.45
CA ILE A 209 -7.44 -21.90 0.86
C ILE A 209 -8.47 -21.78 1.99
N ASN A 210 -8.24 -20.87 2.92
CA ASN A 210 -9.14 -20.56 4.04
C ASN A 210 -8.81 -19.16 4.58
N MET A 211 -9.61 -18.68 5.55
CA MET A 211 -9.41 -17.35 6.14
C MET A 211 -8.04 -17.18 6.79
N ASN A 212 -7.50 -18.23 7.45
CA ASN A 212 -6.16 -18.15 8.08
C ASN A 212 -5.06 -17.94 7.05
N LYS A 213 -5.11 -18.66 5.91
CA LYS A 213 -4.16 -18.44 4.81
C LYS A 213 -4.33 -17.07 4.17
N TYR A 214 -5.58 -16.63 3.98
CA TYR A 214 -5.86 -15.29 3.48
C TYR A 214 -5.23 -14.24 4.40
N GLN A 215 -5.55 -14.26 5.70
CA GLN A 215 -4.99 -13.36 6.70
C GLN A 215 -3.46 -13.36 6.67
N SER A 216 -2.81 -14.52 6.76
CA SER A 216 -1.33 -14.61 6.69
C SER A 216 -0.75 -13.96 5.43
N THR A 217 -1.42 -14.12 4.30
CA THR A 217 -0.99 -13.53 3.02
C THR A 217 -1.17 -12.02 3.05
N VAL A 218 -2.35 -11.52 3.44
CA VAL A 218 -2.69 -10.09 3.34
C VAL A 218 -2.05 -9.23 4.42
N THR A 219 -1.78 -9.77 5.62
CA THR A 219 -0.99 -9.07 6.66
C THR A 219 0.49 -8.89 6.29
N SER A 220 0.89 -9.50 5.17
CA SER A 220 2.25 -9.50 4.64
C SER A 220 2.28 -9.07 3.17
N LYS A 221 1.19 -8.57 2.60
CA LYS A 221 1.12 -8.12 1.20
C LYS A 221 1.31 -6.60 1.09
N ILE A 222 1.74 -6.11 -0.07
CA ILE A 222 2.12 -4.71 -0.31
C ILE A 222 1.17 -3.65 0.29
N GLU A 223 -0.13 -3.92 0.38
CA GLU A 223 -1.12 -3.02 0.97
C GLU A 223 -0.85 -2.66 2.45
N TYR A 224 -0.23 -3.52 3.26
CA TYR A 224 0.12 -3.16 4.65
C TYR A 224 1.27 -2.13 4.71
N THR A 225 2.19 -2.13 3.73
CA THR A 225 3.28 -1.14 3.70
C THR A 225 2.75 0.27 3.48
N ALA A 226 1.53 0.41 2.92
CA ALA A 226 0.86 1.70 2.81
C ALA A 226 0.59 2.36 4.17
N PHE A 227 0.56 1.61 5.28
CA PHE A 227 0.31 2.13 6.62
C PHE A 227 1.48 1.89 7.57
N GLU A 228 2.02 0.68 7.61
CA GLU A 228 3.06 0.31 8.58
C GLU A 228 4.33 1.15 8.43
N LEU A 229 4.83 1.28 7.20
CA LEU A 229 6.02 2.08 6.91
C LEU A 229 5.83 3.56 7.26
N PRO A 230 4.84 4.27 6.70
CA PRO A 230 4.71 5.70 6.97
C PRO A 230 4.38 6.01 8.43
N ILE A 231 3.50 5.23 9.08
CA ILE A 231 3.14 5.45 10.49
C ILE A 231 4.34 5.17 11.39
N GLY A 232 4.99 4.01 11.23
CA GLY A 232 6.14 3.63 12.05
C GLY A 232 7.30 4.59 11.87
N CYS A 233 7.66 4.95 10.62
CA CYS A 233 8.73 5.92 10.37
C CYS A 233 8.41 7.30 10.95
N GLY A 234 7.16 7.78 10.81
CA GLY A 234 6.75 9.07 11.34
C GLY A 234 6.82 9.14 12.87
N LEU A 235 6.36 8.09 13.56
CA LEU A 235 6.45 7.99 15.02
C LEU A 235 7.89 7.89 15.52
N LEU A 236 8.70 7.02 14.91
CA LEU A 236 10.11 6.84 15.27
C LEU A 236 10.93 8.11 15.02
N LEU A 237 10.66 8.82 13.90
CA LEU A 237 11.32 10.10 13.61
C LEU A 237 10.95 11.19 14.62
N ALA A 238 9.72 11.15 15.14
CA ALA A 238 9.24 12.01 16.24
C ALA A 238 9.68 11.51 17.63
N GLU A 239 10.52 10.48 17.68
CA GLU A 239 11.02 9.82 18.90
C GLU A 239 9.87 9.38 19.82
N LYS A 240 8.80 8.86 19.21
CA LYS A 240 7.66 8.23 19.89
C LYS A 240 7.72 6.71 19.76
N GLU A 241 7.09 6.05 20.73
CA GLU A 241 7.02 4.60 20.75
C GLU A 241 6.17 4.08 19.58
N TYR A 242 6.76 3.14 18.83
CA TYR A 242 6.09 2.34 17.82
C TYR A 242 6.04 0.89 18.31
N ASP A 243 5.02 0.58 19.10
CA ASP A 243 4.84 -0.71 19.76
C ASP A 243 4.04 -1.70 18.89
N LYS A 244 3.82 -2.90 19.45
CA LYS A 244 3.03 -3.96 18.79
C LYS A 244 1.56 -3.57 18.59
N MET A 245 1.00 -2.69 19.42
CA MET A 245 -0.40 -2.24 19.27
C MET A 245 -0.53 -1.33 18.05
N ILE A 246 0.36 -0.34 17.90
CA ILE A 246 0.37 0.53 16.71
C ILE A 246 0.73 -0.26 15.46
N GLN A 247 1.69 -1.17 15.53
CA GLN A 247 2.01 -2.07 14.43
C GLN A 247 0.79 -2.88 14.00
N LYS A 248 0.08 -3.50 14.96
CA LYS A 248 -1.16 -4.26 14.67
C LYS A 248 -2.20 -3.37 14.00
N ALA A 249 -2.47 -2.18 14.55
CA ALA A 249 -3.45 -1.26 14.00
C ALA A 249 -3.09 -0.85 12.55
N ALA A 250 -1.83 -0.54 12.26
CA ALA A 250 -1.38 -0.19 10.92
C ALA A 250 -1.50 -1.37 9.94
N VAL A 251 -1.14 -2.59 10.38
CA VAL A 251 -1.32 -3.80 9.56
C VAL A 251 -2.79 -4.07 9.27
N ASP A 252 -3.67 -3.94 10.25
CA ASP A 252 -5.11 -4.13 10.09
C ASP A 252 -5.76 -3.08 9.16
N MET A 253 -5.27 -1.84 9.15
CA MET A 253 -5.63 -0.86 8.11
C MET A 253 -5.24 -1.33 6.71
N GLY A 254 -4.06 -1.95 6.57
CA GLY A 254 -3.63 -2.61 5.33
C GLY A 254 -4.56 -3.74 4.90
N VAL A 255 -5.02 -4.56 5.85
CA VAL A 255 -6.00 -5.62 5.60
C VAL A 255 -7.32 -5.02 5.11
N LEU A 256 -7.82 -3.96 5.74
CA LEU A 256 -9.02 -3.25 5.28
C LEU A 256 -8.88 -2.75 3.83
N LEU A 257 -7.72 -2.21 3.48
CA LEU A 257 -7.42 -1.75 2.12
C LEU A 257 -7.41 -2.91 1.11
N GLN A 258 -6.79 -4.04 1.45
CA GLN A 258 -6.77 -5.22 0.59
C GLN A 258 -8.17 -5.82 0.39
N ILE A 259 -9.01 -5.85 1.43
CA ILE A 259 -10.39 -6.33 1.32
C ILE A 259 -11.20 -5.44 0.37
N GLU A 260 -11.03 -4.12 0.44
CA GLU A 260 -11.67 -3.20 -0.50
C GLU A 260 -11.23 -3.45 -1.95
N LYS A 261 -9.93 -3.64 -2.16
CA LYS A 261 -9.37 -3.99 -3.48
C LYS A 261 -9.96 -5.30 -4.00
N ASP A 262 -10.04 -6.33 -3.17
CA ASP A 262 -10.65 -7.63 -3.53
C ASP A 262 -12.12 -7.48 -3.92
N LEU A 263 -12.89 -6.61 -3.24
CA LEU A 263 -14.27 -6.33 -3.61
C LEU A 263 -14.40 -5.60 -4.95
N ARG A 264 -13.55 -4.59 -5.22
CA ARG A 264 -13.60 -3.86 -6.50
C ARG A 264 -13.38 -4.79 -7.69
N VAL A 265 -12.55 -5.81 -7.54
CA VAL A 265 -12.36 -6.89 -8.54
C VAL A 265 -13.68 -7.62 -8.81
N VAL A 266 -14.47 -7.92 -7.77
CA VAL A 266 -15.81 -8.50 -7.94
C VAL A 266 -16.74 -7.57 -8.70
N GLU A 267 -16.74 -6.27 -8.37
CA GLU A 267 -17.63 -5.29 -8.96
C GLU A 267 -17.33 -5.02 -10.44
N ASN A 268 -16.04 -4.88 -10.78
CA ASN A 268 -15.58 -4.64 -12.14
C ASN A 268 -15.62 -5.92 -12.99
N GLY A 269 -15.69 -7.08 -12.33
CA GLY A 269 -15.84 -8.38 -12.97
C GLY A 269 -14.66 -8.87 -13.77
N THR A 270 -13.51 -8.27 -13.56
CA THR A 270 -12.24 -8.74 -14.11
C THR A 270 -11.64 -9.79 -13.19
N ALA A 271 -11.38 -10.99 -13.70
CA ALA A 271 -10.50 -11.98 -13.05
C ALA A 271 -11.05 -12.57 -11.74
N LEU A 272 -12.34 -12.88 -11.67
CA LEU A 272 -12.94 -13.56 -10.50
C LEU A 272 -12.45 -15.01 -10.35
N ASN A 273 -12.11 -15.65 -11.46
CA ASN A 273 -11.62 -17.02 -11.58
C ASN A 273 -10.16 -17.03 -12.04
N ASN A 274 -9.31 -16.31 -11.34
CA ASN A 274 -7.90 -16.23 -11.66
C ASN A 274 -7.03 -17.09 -10.75
N GLY A 275 -7.59 -17.90 -9.85
CA GLY A 275 -6.84 -18.80 -8.98
C GLY A 275 -6.11 -18.08 -7.84
N TYR A 276 -6.46 -16.81 -7.59
CA TYR A 276 -5.91 -16.06 -6.47
C TYR A 276 -6.76 -16.26 -5.21
N ILE A 277 -6.09 -16.22 -4.07
CA ILE A 277 -6.77 -16.10 -2.78
C ILE A 277 -7.25 -14.65 -2.59
N SER A 278 -8.55 -14.46 -2.38
CA SER A 278 -9.17 -13.15 -2.17
C SER A 278 -10.21 -13.24 -1.05
N TRP A 279 -10.55 -12.11 -0.43
CA TRP A 279 -11.57 -12.09 0.63
C TRP A 279 -12.92 -12.69 0.17
N PRO A 280 -13.47 -12.34 -1.01
CA PRO A 280 -14.75 -12.88 -1.47
C PRO A 280 -14.74 -14.40 -1.63
N ILE A 281 -13.66 -15.00 -2.16
CA ILE A 281 -13.63 -16.46 -2.37
C ILE A 281 -13.54 -17.22 -1.05
N VAL A 282 -12.74 -16.76 -0.08
CA VAL A 282 -12.62 -17.43 1.22
C VAL A 282 -13.90 -17.28 2.05
N MET A 283 -14.57 -16.13 1.96
CA MET A 283 -15.85 -15.91 2.62
C MET A 283 -16.97 -16.71 1.97
N ALA A 284 -17.02 -16.78 0.64
CA ALA A 284 -17.97 -17.62 -0.06
C ALA A 284 -17.81 -19.09 0.35
N LYS A 285 -16.56 -19.57 0.43
CA LYS A 285 -16.26 -20.94 0.88
C LYS A 285 -16.76 -21.22 2.30
N GLN A 286 -16.71 -20.24 3.20
CA GLN A 286 -17.21 -20.39 4.57
C GLN A 286 -18.74 -20.40 4.67
N LEU A 287 -19.43 -19.65 3.81
CA LEU A 287 -20.88 -19.47 3.86
C LEU A 287 -21.66 -20.42 2.93
N ALA A 288 -20.99 -21.00 1.94
CA ALA A 288 -21.61 -21.82 0.91
C ALA A 288 -22.18 -23.15 1.47
N ASN A 289 -23.34 -23.55 0.95
CA ASN A 289 -23.83 -24.91 1.11
C ASN A 289 -23.05 -25.90 0.20
N LYS A 290 -23.38 -27.20 0.27
CA LYS A 290 -22.67 -28.25 -0.48
C LYS A 290 -22.68 -28.03 -2.01
N ASP A 291 -23.81 -27.61 -2.56
CA ASP A 291 -23.96 -27.40 -4.01
C ASP A 291 -23.17 -26.17 -4.46
N GLN A 292 -23.28 -25.07 -3.72
CA GLN A 292 -22.51 -23.84 -3.96
C GLN A 292 -21.00 -24.12 -3.85
N LEU A 293 -20.57 -24.92 -2.86
CA LEU A 293 -19.16 -25.27 -2.68
C LEU A 293 -18.62 -26.10 -3.86
N SER A 294 -19.41 -27.04 -4.39
CA SER A 294 -19.07 -27.80 -5.59
C SER A 294 -18.92 -26.89 -6.82
N VAL A 295 -19.78 -25.89 -6.96
CA VAL A 295 -19.68 -24.90 -8.04
C VAL A 295 -18.44 -24.02 -7.84
N LEU A 296 -18.18 -23.49 -6.65
CA LEU A 296 -16.97 -22.68 -6.38
C LEU A 296 -15.69 -23.48 -6.69
N ARG A 297 -15.62 -24.74 -6.25
CA ARG A 297 -14.46 -25.61 -6.49
C ARG A 297 -14.18 -25.80 -7.98
N ARG A 298 -15.20 -26.16 -8.77
CA ARG A 298 -15.06 -26.40 -10.22
C ARG A 298 -14.72 -25.14 -11.02
N ASN A 299 -15.08 -23.97 -10.51
CA ASN A 299 -14.90 -22.69 -11.22
C ASN A 299 -13.70 -21.88 -10.69
N PHE A 300 -12.95 -22.37 -9.69
CA PHE A 300 -11.72 -21.75 -9.19
C PHE A 300 -10.54 -22.03 -10.14
N LEU A 301 -10.65 -21.51 -11.36
CA LEU A 301 -9.65 -21.71 -12.41
C LEU A 301 -8.53 -20.67 -12.29
N PRO A 302 -7.34 -20.91 -12.86
CA PRO A 302 -6.27 -19.92 -12.97
C PRO A 302 -6.38 -19.07 -14.27
N THR A 303 -7.47 -19.23 -15.03
CA THR A 303 -7.69 -18.64 -16.36
C THR A 303 -8.98 -17.83 -16.41
N ARG A 304 -9.03 -16.79 -17.24
CA ARG A 304 -10.21 -15.94 -17.41
C ARG A 304 -11.28 -16.63 -18.25
N ASP A 305 -12.05 -17.52 -17.65
CA ASP A 305 -13.23 -18.15 -18.24
C ASP A 305 -14.53 -17.43 -17.85
N LYS A 306 -15.26 -16.89 -18.82
CA LYS A 306 -16.43 -16.02 -18.55
C LYS A 306 -17.57 -16.77 -17.86
N ASP A 307 -17.80 -18.03 -18.23
CA ASP A 307 -18.90 -18.82 -17.66
C ASP A 307 -18.64 -19.13 -16.18
N SER A 308 -17.39 -19.45 -15.85
CA SER A 308 -16.93 -19.60 -14.47
C SER A 308 -17.06 -18.32 -13.65
N GLU A 309 -16.71 -17.16 -14.22
CA GLU A 309 -16.89 -15.87 -13.55
C GLU A 309 -18.37 -15.58 -13.25
N VAL A 310 -19.27 -15.88 -14.18
CA VAL A 310 -20.71 -15.74 -14.00
C VAL A 310 -21.22 -16.69 -12.91
N ALA A 311 -20.75 -17.93 -12.88
CA ALA A 311 -21.13 -18.91 -11.85
C ALA A 311 -20.70 -18.46 -10.45
N ILE A 312 -19.45 -18.02 -10.29
CA ILE A 312 -18.93 -17.50 -9.02
C ILE A 312 -19.69 -16.24 -8.58
N ARG A 313 -19.95 -15.31 -9.50
CA ARG A 313 -20.69 -14.07 -9.22
C ARG A 313 -22.09 -14.35 -8.67
N ARG A 314 -22.83 -15.28 -9.27
CA ARG A 314 -24.17 -15.66 -8.80
C ARG A 314 -24.15 -16.17 -7.36
N ILE A 315 -23.10 -16.92 -6.99
CA ILE A 315 -22.92 -17.39 -5.61
C ILE A 315 -22.62 -16.20 -4.69
N PHE A 316 -21.75 -15.29 -5.08
CA PHE A 316 -21.42 -14.10 -4.29
C PHE A 316 -22.65 -13.21 -4.03
N GLU A 317 -23.52 -13.05 -5.03
CA GLU A 317 -24.80 -12.34 -4.92
C GLU A 317 -25.77 -13.07 -3.99
N THR A 318 -25.94 -14.38 -4.16
CA THR A 318 -26.81 -15.21 -3.31
C THR A 318 -26.38 -15.17 -1.85
N LEU A 319 -25.08 -15.20 -1.59
CA LEU A 319 -24.47 -15.12 -0.25
C LEU A 319 -24.38 -13.67 0.27
N ARG A 320 -24.85 -12.67 -0.49
CA ARG A 320 -24.83 -11.25 -0.12
C ARG A 320 -23.45 -10.77 0.35
N LEU A 321 -22.37 -11.19 -0.33
CA LEU A 321 -21.00 -10.93 0.14
C LEU A 321 -20.65 -9.45 0.30
N LYS A 322 -21.25 -8.55 -0.49
CA LYS A 322 -21.07 -7.10 -0.31
C LYS A 322 -21.51 -6.62 1.07
N GLN A 323 -22.66 -7.12 1.56
CA GLN A 323 -23.18 -6.77 2.87
C GLN A 323 -22.33 -7.39 3.99
N ASN A 324 -21.96 -8.67 3.84
CA ASN A 324 -21.05 -9.34 4.78
C ASN A 324 -19.70 -8.60 4.87
N CYS A 325 -19.17 -8.11 3.75
CA CYS A 325 -17.92 -7.37 3.73
C CYS A 325 -18.04 -6.03 4.45
N LYS A 326 -19.13 -5.30 4.22
CA LYS A 326 -19.40 -4.05 4.94
C LYS A 326 -19.37 -4.26 6.45
N MET A 327 -20.08 -5.26 6.95
CA MET A 327 -20.11 -5.59 8.39
C MET A 327 -18.74 -6.02 8.91
N PHE A 328 -18.01 -6.85 8.15
CA PHE A 328 -16.66 -7.28 8.51
C PHE A 328 -15.70 -6.09 8.63
N ARG A 329 -15.73 -5.17 7.65
CA ARG A 329 -14.89 -3.96 7.65
C ARG A 329 -15.24 -3.03 8.79
N GLU A 330 -16.53 -2.80 9.06
CA GLU A 330 -16.98 -1.99 10.19
C GLU A 330 -16.49 -2.56 11.53
N GLY A 331 -16.57 -3.89 11.72
CA GLY A 331 -16.05 -4.57 12.90
C GLY A 331 -14.53 -4.42 13.05
N LEU A 332 -13.77 -4.70 11.99
CA LEU A 332 -12.31 -4.56 12.01
C LEU A 332 -11.86 -3.11 12.22
N THR A 333 -12.57 -2.12 11.67
CA THR A 333 -12.31 -0.70 11.98
C THR A 333 -12.57 -0.38 13.46
N GLY A 334 -13.59 -0.98 14.07
CA GLY A 334 -13.83 -0.89 15.51
C GLY A 334 -12.63 -1.39 16.33
N GLU A 335 -12.10 -2.56 16.00
CA GLU A 335 -10.92 -3.13 16.67
C GLU A 335 -9.67 -2.26 16.48
N VAL A 336 -9.46 -1.72 15.28
CA VAL A 336 -8.38 -0.77 14.98
C VAL A 336 -8.50 0.47 15.86
N ASN A 337 -9.70 1.04 15.96
CA ASN A 337 -9.96 2.23 16.77
C ASN A 337 -9.69 1.97 18.25
N GLU A 338 -10.17 0.84 18.79
CA GLU A 338 -9.87 0.44 20.18
C GLU A 338 -8.37 0.28 20.42
N THR A 339 -7.66 -0.34 19.48
CA THR A 339 -6.20 -0.54 19.57
C THR A 339 -5.46 0.80 19.59
N ILE A 340 -5.83 1.75 18.73
CA ILE A 340 -5.25 3.10 18.71
C ILE A 340 -5.55 3.83 20.03
N GLN A 341 -6.78 3.74 20.54
CA GLN A 341 -7.18 4.39 21.79
C GLN A 341 -6.40 3.86 23.01
N ARG A 342 -6.14 2.55 23.08
CA ARG A 342 -5.36 1.92 24.16
C ARG A 342 -3.85 2.16 24.09
N SER A 343 -3.33 2.57 22.94
CA SER A 343 -1.90 2.84 22.76
C SER A 343 -1.39 4.00 23.62
N HIS A 344 -0.06 4.11 23.77
CA HIS A 344 0.59 5.15 24.55
C HIS A 344 1.04 6.38 23.73
N ILE A 345 0.71 6.43 22.43
CA ILE A 345 1.05 7.59 21.60
C ILE A 345 0.25 8.83 22.02
N GLY A 346 0.78 10.02 21.75
CA GLY A 346 0.15 11.28 22.14
C GLY A 346 -1.25 11.47 21.50
N GLU A 347 -2.12 12.19 22.19
CA GLU A 347 -3.53 12.36 21.83
C GLU A 347 -3.75 12.95 20.43
N ARG A 348 -2.81 13.79 19.96
CA ARG A 348 -2.85 14.32 18.59
C ARG A 348 -2.58 13.24 17.55
N ALA A 349 -1.61 12.37 17.80
CA ALA A 349 -1.30 11.24 16.93
C ALA A 349 -2.45 10.21 16.92
N LYS A 350 -3.07 9.92 18.08
CA LYS A 350 -4.26 9.06 18.15
C LYS A 350 -5.39 9.57 17.26
N ARG A 351 -5.75 10.84 17.40
CA ARG A 351 -6.79 11.47 16.58
C ARG A 351 -6.51 11.34 15.08
N TYR A 352 -5.29 11.68 14.67
CA TYR A 352 -4.88 11.53 13.27
C TYR A 352 -5.00 10.07 12.78
N LEU A 353 -4.52 9.07 13.55
CA LEU A 353 -4.61 7.67 13.14
C LEU A 353 -6.07 7.16 13.08
N LEU A 354 -6.96 7.66 13.93
CA LEU A 354 -8.39 7.35 13.88
C LEU A 354 -9.04 7.93 12.62
N ASP A 355 -8.66 9.14 12.22
CA ASP A 355 -9.13 9.75 10.97
C ASP A 355 -8.66 8.93 9.76
N VAL A 356 -7.39 8.50 9.76
CA VAL A 356 -6.85 7.60 8.72
C VAL A 356 -7.63 6.29 8.66
N ALA A 357 -7.90 5.63 9.80
CA ALA A 357 -8.69 4.39 9.84
C ALA A 357 -10.10 4.59 9.25
N GLN A 358 -10.71 5.73 9.55
CA GLN A 358 -12.03 6.09 9.07
C GLN A 358 -12.06 6.37 7.56
N ASP A 359 -10.99 6.95 7.00
CA ASP A 359 -10.82 7.16 5.57
C ASP A 359 -10.63 5.84 4.80
N VAL A 360 -9.89 4.89 5.38
CA VAL A 360 -9.80 3.54 4.82
C VAL A 360 -11.17 2.87 4.79
N LEU A 361 -11.96 2.95 5.87
CA LEU A 361 -13.31 2.38 5.91
C LEU A 361 -14.24 2.99 4.84
N LYS A 362 -14.14 4.30 4.60
CA LYS A 362 -14.95 5.02 3.61
C LYS A 362 -14.51 4.78 2.16
N GLY A 363 -13.40 4.08 1.93
CA GLY A 363 -12.80 3.92 0.61
C GLY A 363 -12.27 5.22 0.02
N THR A 364 -11.99 6.19 0.89
CA THR A 364 -11.46 7.51 0.50
C THR A 364 -9.94 7.54 0.47
N PHE A 365 -9.31 6.43 0.86
CA PHE A 365 -7.87 6.23 0.96
C PHE A 365 -7.16 6.17 -0.40
N ASN A 366 -7.58 5.28 -1.31
CA ASN A 366 -7.02 5.17 -2.67
C ASN A 366 -8.05 5.69 -3.68
N ARG A 367 -8.05 7.01 -3.90
CA ARG A 367 -8.87 7.64 -4.96
C ARG A 367 -8.15 7.76 -6.32
N PHE A 368 -6.92 7.26 -6.42
CA PHE A 368 -6.08 7.33 -7.63
C PHE A 368 -5.66 5.96 -8.19
N ASP A 369 -6.21 4.85 -7.68
CA ASP A 369 -6.09 3.52 -8.30
C ASP A 369 -7.19 3.25 -9.32
#